data_AF-A0ABC8USX5-F1
#
_entry.id   AF-A0ABC8USX5-F1
#
_cell.length_a   1.000
_cell.length_b   1.000
_cell.length_c   1.000
_cell.angle_alpha   90.00
_cell.angle_beta   90.00
_cell.angle_gamma   90.00
#
_symmetry.space_group_name_H-M   'P 1'
#
loop_
_entity.id
_entity.type
_entity.pdbx_description
1 polymer ?
#
loop_
_entity_poly.entity_id
_entity_poly.type
_entity_poly.pdbx_seq_one_letter_code
_entity_poly.pdbx_strand_id
1 'polypeptide(L)'
;MPKAPSFSPVLKKLTYIHEVNLTRSEFGGSEFGGYPSLKQRSDSYDIRESMSVHCGFVRGVKPGHQTGFEIDDSDLLEMETCPGVVVASAVFGSFDLIRQPKNISEHAKKNVCFYMLVDEETEMFIRNSTDLDDSKRFGLWRIVVVHNLPYTDPRRTGKASGSRIRF
;
A
#
# COMPACT_ATOMS: atom_id res chain seq x y z
N MET A 1 5.32 -28.42 -23.65
CA MET A 1 5.78 -27.85 -22.37
C MET A 1 7.31 -27.92 -22.32
N PRO A 2 8.01 -26.88 -21.84
CA PRO A 2 9.46 -26.96 -21.67
C PRO A 2 9.80 -28.10 -20.72
N LYS A 3 10.84 -28.88 -21.05
CA LYS A 3 11.23 -30.10 -20.31
C LYS A 3 11.98 -29.81 -19.00
N ALA A 4 12.34 -28.56 -18.75
CA ALA A 4 12.99 -28.10 -17.54
C ALA A 4 12.56 -26.67 -17.20
N PRO A 5 12.49 -26.29 -15.91
CA PRO A 5 12.32 -24.89 -15.54
C PRO A 5 13.47 -24.07 -16.13
N SER A 6 13.16 -22.94 -16.75
CA SER A 6 14.18 -21.97 -17.16
C SER A 6 14.94 -21.51 -15.93
N PHE A 7 16.27 -21.51 -15.99
CA PHE A 7 17.10 -20.93 -14.93
C PHE A 7 16.79 -19.43 -14.83
N SER A 8 15.95 -19.05 -13.86
CA SER A 8 15.76 -17.65 -13.51
C SER A 8 16.79 -17.30 -12.44
N PRO A 9 17.63 -16.29 -12.64
CA PRO A 9 18.54 -15.85 -11.61
C PRO A 9 17.75 -15.44 -10.36
N VAL A 10 18.25 -15.79 -9.18
CA VAL A 10 17.67 -15.39 -7.91
C VAL A 10 18.19 -13.99 -7.58
N LEU A 11 17.27 -13.08 -7.26
CA LEU A 11 17.61 -11.72 -6.82
C LEU A 11 18.36 -11.78 -5.48
N LYS A 12 19.65 -11.41 -5.48
CA LYS A 12 20.51 -11.37 -4.28
C LYS A 12 20.55 -9.98 -3.65
N LYS A 13 20.50 -8.92 -4.47
CA LYS A 13 20.57 -7.54 -4.02
C LYS A 13 19.51 -6.69 -4.71
N LEU A 14 18.66 -6.05 -3.92
CA LEU A 14 17.66 -5.10 -4.40
C LEU A 14 17.96 -3.73 -3.81
N THR A 15 18.19 -2.74 -4.66
CA THR A 15 18.35 -1.33 -4.27
C THR A 15 17.14 -0.53 -4.70
N TYR A 16 16.68 0.35 -3.82
CA TYR A 16 15.55 1.23 -4.09
C TYR A 16 16.06 2.61 -4.49
N ILE A 17 15.70 3.06 -5.67
CA ILE A 17 15.99 4.42 -6.14
C ILE A 17 14.86 5.33 -5.65
N HIS A 18 15.22 6.47 -5.07
CA HIS A 18 14.28 7.49 -4.65
C HIS A 18 14.53 8.76 -5.46
N GLU A 19 13.56 9.14 -6.29
CA GLU A 19 13.64 10.34 -7.13
C GLU A 19 12.71 11.43 -6.58
N VAL A 20 13.29 12.53 -6.10
CA VAL A 20 12.53 13.68 -5.58
C VAL A 20 11.92 14.51 -6.71
N ASN A 21 12.64 14.61 -7.84
CA ASN A 21 12.24 15.40 -8.99
C ASN A 21 11.75 14.48 -10.12
N LEU A 22 10.43 14.36 -10.22
CA LEU A 22 9.78 13.57 -11.27
C LEU A 22 9.66 14.38 -12.56
N THR A 23 10.34 13.94 -13.61
CA THR A 23 10.07 14.41 -14.98
C THR A 23 8.89 13.66 -15.57
N ARG A 24 7.83 14.38 -15.93
CA ARG A 24 6.66 13.80 -16.60
C ARG A 24 7.09 13.12 -17.91
N SER A 25 6.78 11.84 -18.01
CA SER A 25 6.93 11.05 -19.23
C SER A 25 5.72 11.26 -20.14
N GLU A 26 5.95 11.34 -21.45
CA GLU A 26 4.90 11.41 -22.47
C GLU A 26 4.00 10.17 -22.48
N PHE A 27 4.48 9.03 -21.95
CA PHE A 27 3.78 7.75 -21.91
C PHE A 27 2.89 7.57 -20.67
N GLY A 28 2.66 8.64 -19.90
CA GLY A 28 1.84 8.62 -18.69
C GLY A 28 2.62 8.34 -17.40
N GLY A 29 1.88 8.17 -16.30
CA GLY A 29 2.41 8.01 -14.94
C GLY A 29 1.49 8.66 -13.90
N SER A 30 1.90 8.68 -12.63
CA SER A 30 1.22 9.41 -11.56
C SER A 30 2.24 9.95 -10.56
N GLU A 31 1.83 10.86 -9.68
CA GLU A 31 2.71 11.30 -8.59
C GLU A 31 2.99 10.21 -7.55
N PHE A 32 2.26 9.09 -7.58
CA PHE A 32 2.48 7.96 -6.68
C PHE A 32 3.32 6.85 -7.32
N GLY A 33 2.99 6.50 -8.57
CA GLY A 33 3.67 5.46 -9.35
C GLY A 33 4.83 5.97 -10.20
N GLY A 34 5.06 7.29 -10.18
CA GLY A 34 6.09 7.97 -10.95
C GLY A 34 5.82 7.97 -12.44
N TYR A 35 6.85 8.32 -13.18
CA TYR A 35 6.81 8.45 -14.64
C TYR A 35 7.95 7.64 -15.29
N PRO A 36 8.03 6.31 -15.07
CA PRO A 36 9.07 5.50 -15.66
C PRO A 36 8.94 5.47 -17.20
N SER A 37 10.08 5.49 -17.88
CA SER A 37 10.12 5.24 -19.33
C SER A 37 9.74 3.79 -19.66
N LEU A 38 9.28 3.53 -20.90
CA LEU A 38 8.97 2.17 -21.37
C LEU A 38 10.16 1.22 -21.25
N LYS A 39 11.38 1.73 -21.46
CA LYS A 39 12.62 0.97 -21.29
C LYS A 39 12.84 0.57 -19.82
N GLN A 40 12.74 1.52 -18.88
CA GLN A 40 12.84 1.23 -17.45
C GLN A 40 11.79 0.22 -16.97
N ARG A 41 10.57 0.29 -17.52
CA ARG A 41 9.51 -0.67 -17.23
C ARG A 41 9.81 -2.06 -17.81
N SER A 42 10.34 -2.15 -19.03
CA SER A 42 10.71 -3.43 -19.62
C SER A 42 11.87 -4.09 -18.87
N ASP A 43 12.87 -3.28 -18.50
CA ASP A 43 14.07 -3.74 -17.79
C ASP A 43 13.75 -4.24 -16.38
N SER A 44 12.67 -3.77 -15.75
CA SER A 44 12.28 -4.24 -14.41
C SER A 44 11.64 -5.64 -14.40
N TYR A 45 11.20 -6.15 -15.55
CA TYR A 45 10.69 -7.52 -15.68
C TYR A 45 11.81 -8.56 -15.86
N ASP A 46 13.02 -8.13 -16.24
CA ASP A 46 14.19 -9.00 -16.40
C ASP A 46 14.93 -9.13 -15.06
N ILE A 47 14.66 -10.22 -14.34
CA ILE A 47 15.25 -10.46 -13.03
C ILE A 47 16.76 -10.69 -13.15
N ARG A 48 17.54 -9.99 -12.35
CA ARG A 48 19.01 -10.11 -12.27
C ARG A 48 19.44 -10.33 -10.83
N GLU A 49 20.66 -10.84 -10.62
CA GLU A 49 21.17 -11.05 -9.26
C GLU A 49 21.25 -9.75 -8.45
N SER A 50 21.50 -8.62 -9.11
CA SER A 50 21.45 -7.28 -8.53
C SER A 50 20.57 -6.38 -9.38
N MET A 51 19.55 -5.77 -8.77
CA MET A 51 18.63 -4.87 -9.45
C MET A 51 18.45 -3.58 -8.64
N SER A 52 18.27 -2.48 -9.37
CA SER A 52 17.76 -1.24 -8.81
C SER A 52 16.35 -1.04 -9.30
N VAL A 53 15.39 -0.90 -8.39
CA VAL A 53 14.01 -0.56 -8.70
C VAL A 53 13.70 0.81 -8.13
N HIS A 54 12.93 1.61 -8.85
CA HIS A 54 12.40 2.82 -8.26
C HIS A 54 11.45 2.44 -7.13
N CYS A 55 11.72 2.94 -5.92
CA CYS A 55 10.74 2.89 -4.85
C CYS A 55 9.53 3.71 -5.29
N GLY A 56 8.32 3.36 -4.84
CA GLY A 56 7.11 4.11 -5.15
C GLY A 56 7.41 5.61 -5.10
N PHE A 57 7.14 6.31 -6.19
CA PHE A 57 7.67 7.64 -6.46
C PHE A 57 6.90 8.71 -5.68
N VAL A 58 6.62 8.42 -4.42
CA VAL A 58 5.95 9.30 -3.48
C VAL A 58 6.93 10.38 -3.02
N ARG A 59 6.45 11.62 -2.97
CA ARG A 59 7.18 12.72 -2.31
C ARG A 59 7.15 12.51 -0.79
N GLY A 60 7.80 13.40 -0.03
CA GLY A 60 7.72 13.37 1.44
C GLY A 60 8.74 12.44 2.10
N VAL A 61 8.89 12.62 3.42
CA VAL A 61 9.91 11.93 4.23
C VAL A 61 9.38 10.60 4.77
N LYS A 62 8.06 10.48 4.92
CA LYS A 62 7.38 9.34 5.53
C LYS A 62 6.07 9.03 4.79
N PRO A 63 5.77 7.75 4.49
CA PRO A 63 4.50 7.33 3.89
C PRO A 63 3.29 7.92 4.64
N GLY A 64 2.36 8.54 3.91
CA GLY A 64 1.18 9.20 4.49
C GLY A 64 1.41 10.62 5.01
N HIS A 65 2.63 11.16 4.89
CA HIS A 65 2.94 12.55 5.27
C HIS A 65 3.59 13.27 4.08
N GLN A 66 2.85 14.19 3.46
CA GLN A 66 3.29 14.94 2.26
C GLN A 66 3.66 14.04 1.07
N THR A 67 3.07 12.84 0.98
CA THR A 67 3.36 11.82 -0.03
C THR A 67 2.46 11.84 -1.26
N GLY A 68 1.60 12.85 -1.39
CA GLY A 68 0.53 12.87 -2.39
C GLY A 68 -0.69 12.03 -2.00
N PHE A 69 -0.70 11.54 -0.76
CA PHE A 69 -1.84 11.11 0.04
C PHE A 69 -1.47 11.36 1.49
N GLU A 70 -2.47 11.62 2.33
CA GLU A 70 -2.27 12.02 3.72
C GLU A 70 -3.01 11.08 4.66
N ILE A 71 -2.39 10.77 5.79
CA ILE A 71 -2.98 10.00 6.88
C ILE A 71 -2.85 10.87 8.13
N ASP A 72 -3.88 10.87 8.98
CA ASP A 72 -3.84 11.59 10.25
C ASP A 72 -2.61 11.21 11.09
N ASP A 73 -1.93 12.21 11.65
CA ASP A 73 -0.75 12.00 12.49
C ASP A 73 -1.03 11.05 13.66
N SER A 74 -2.25 11.06 14.19
CA SER A 74 -2.69 10.15 15.26
C SER A 74 -2.70 8.68 14.83
N ASP A 75 -3.11 8.39 13.60
CA ASP A 75 -3.12 7.03 13.06
C ASP A 75 -1.72 6.63 12.59
N LEU A 76 -0.92 7.55 12.05
CA LEU A 76 0.50 7.32 11.74
C LEU A 76 1.30 6.93 13.00
N LEU A 77 1.08 7.62 14.12
CA LEU A 77 1.74 7.32 15.39
C LEU A 77 1.32 5.95 15.92
N GLU A 78 0.04 5.61 15.86
CA GLU A 78 -0.45 4.29 16.23
C GLU A 78 0.21 3.19 15.37
N MET A 79 0.32 3.42 14.05
CA MET A 79 0.92 2.48 13.11
C MET A 79 2.40 2.24 13.40
N GLU A 80 3.14 3.29 13.80
CA GLU A 80 4.55 3.18 14.21
C GLU A 80 4.74 2.43 15.52
N THR A 81 3.80 2.57 16.46
CA THR A 81 3.90 1.91 17.77
C THR A 81 3.55 0.42 17.74
N CYS A 82 3.17 -0.13 16.58
CA CYS A 82 2.88 -1.54 16.44
C CYS A 82 4.12 -2.41 16.76
N PRO A 83 4.08 -3.28 17.79
CA PRO A 83 5.27 -3.94 18.33
C PRO A 83 5.79 -5.10 17.47
N GLY A 84 5.03 -5.52 16.45
CA GLY A 84 5.32 -6.74 15.71
C GLY A 84 5.07 -6.59 14.22
N VAL A 85 4.01 -7.25 13.73
CA VAL A 85 3.72 -7.31 12.29
C VAL A 85 2.57 -6.39 11.95
N VAL A 86 2.75 -5.54 10.95
CA VAL A 86 1.68 -4.72 10.40
C VAL A 86 1.07 -5.44 9.20
N VAL A 87 -0.24 -5.65 9.25
CA VAL A 87 -1.04 -6.09 8.12
C VAL A 87 -1.90 -4.93 7.68
N ALA A 88 -1.63 -4.41 6.48
CA ALA A 88 -2.37 -3.32 5.88
C ALA A 88 -3.11 -3.81 4.63
N SER A 89 -4.37 -3.40 4.50
CA SER A 89 -5.18 -3.56 3.30
C SER A 89 -5.80 -2.22 2.95
N ALA A 90 -6.22 -2.03 1.70
CA ALA A 90 -6.83 -0.77 1.26
C ALA A 90 -8.09 -1.02 0.42
N VAL A 91 -9.13 -0.23 0.67
CA VAL A 91 -10.40 -0.23 -0.07
C VAL A 91 -10.83 1.22 -0.30
N PHE A 92 -11.05 1.59 -1.55
CA PHE A 92 -11.43 2.96 -1.93
C PHE A 92 -12.66 2.94 -2.84
N GLY A 93 -13.53 3.93 -2.72
CA GLY A 93 -14.75 4.10 -3.51
C GLY A 93 -15.91 3.17 -3.15
N SER A 94 -15.95 2.61 -1.94
CA SER A 94 -17.07 1.78 -1.42
C SER A 94 -17.48 0.57 -2.28
N PHE A 95 -16.65 0.13 -3.22
CA PHE A 95 -17.01 -0.95 -4.14
C PHE A 95 -16.86 -2.37 -3.56
N ASP A 96 -16.07 -2.52 -2.49
CA ASP A 96 -15.74 -3.82 -1.90
C ASP A 96 -16.25 -3.91 -0.45
N LEU A 97 -16.88 -5.04 -0.12
CA LEU A 97 -17.20 -5.41 1.26
C LEU A 97 -15.93 -5.74 2.03
N ILE A 98 -15.65 -4.99 3.10
CA ILE A 98 -14.51 -5.28 3.98
C ILE A 98 -14.74 -6.62 4.69
N ARG A 99 -13.87 -7.60 4.37
CA ARG A 99 -13.90 -8.92 4.99
C ARG A 99 -13.01 -8.92 6.23
N GLN A 100 -13.55 -9.44 7.33
CA GLN A 100 -12.76 -9.64 8.54
C GLN A 100 -11.86 -10.88 8.41
N PRO A 101 -10.60 -10.83 8.89
CA PRO A 101 -9.73 -11.99 8.94
C PRO A 101 -10.36 -13.04 9.86
N LYS A 102 -10.40 -14.29 9.41
CA LYS A 102 -10.90 -15.43 10.19
C LYS A 102 -9.75 -16.33 10.62
N ASN A 103 -9.95 -17.10 11.70
CA ASN A 103 -8.98 -18.07 12.21
C ASN A 103 -7.63 -17.46 12.63
N ILE A 104 -7.63 -16.23 13.16
CA ILE A 104 -6.44 -15.60 13.72
C ILE A 104 -6.20 -16.13 15.14
N SER A 105 -4.98 -16.61 15.42
CA SER A 105 -4.59 -17.10 16.75
C SER A 105 -4.52 -15.96 17.77
N GLU A 106 -4.71 -16.27 19.06
CA GLU A 106 -4.61 -15.26 20.14
C GLU A 106 -3.22 -14.61 20.20
N HIS A 107 -2.17 -15.38 19.90
CA HIS A 107 -0.81 -14.84 19.78
C HIS A 107 -0.71 -13.80 18.64
N ALA A 108 -1.31 -14.08 17.49
CA ALA A 108 -1.33 -13.14 16.37
C ALA A 108 -2.16 -11.90 16.69
N LYS A 109 -3.31 -12.03 17.38
CA LYS A 109 -4.12 -10.86 17.80
C LYS A 109 -3.35 -9.88 18.69
N LYS A 110 -2.39 -10.37 19.48
CA LYS A 110 -1.56 -9.52 20.37
C LYS A 110 -0.37 -8.87 19.66
N ASN A 111 0.18 -9.52 18.64
CA ASN A 111 1.44 -9.13 18.00
C ASN A 111 1.27 -8.58 16.58
N VAL A 112 0.07 -8.67 16.01
CA VAL A 112 -0.24 -8.23 14.65
C VAL A 112 -1.24 -7.08 14.71
N CYS A 113 -0.90 -5.95 14.09
CA CYS A 113 -1.79 -4.81 13.95
C CYS A 113 -2.42 -4.82 12.56
N PHE A 114 -3.75 -4.78 12.51
CA PHE A 114 -4.52 -4.85 11.27
C PHE A 114 -5.06 -3.46 10.95
N TYR A 115 -4.62 -2.88 9.84
CA TYR A 115 -5.09 -1.58 9.36
C TYR A 115 -5.81 -1.72 8.02
N MET A 116 -6.95 -1.05 7.92
CA MET A 116 -7.69 -0.91 6.67
C MET A 116 -7.65 0.56 6.26
N LEU A 117 -6.92 0.84 5.20
CA LEU A 117 -6.83 2.16 4.57
C LEU A 117 -8.08 2.38 3.72
N VAL A 118 -8.82 3.45 3.98
CA VAL A 118 -10.07 3.80 3.28
C VAL A 118 -10.10 5.27 2.88
N ASP A 119 -10.92 5.63 1.90
CA ASP A 119 -11.22 7.04 1.61
C ASP A 119 -12.38 7.54 2.46
N GLU A 120 -12.63 8.85 2.41
CA GLU A 120 -13.70 9.48 3.18
C GLU A 120 -15.08 8.91 2.82
N GLU A 121 -15.30 8.59 1.54
CA GLU A 121 -16.55 7.97 1.08
C GLU A 121 -16.77 6.60 1.72
N THR A 122 -15.75 5.73 1.69
CA THR A 122 -15.83 4.40 2.28
C THR A 122 -15.93 4.46 3.80
N GLU A 123 -15.24 5.41 4.46
CA GLU A 123 -15.35 5.59 5.91
C GLU A 123 -16.78 5.95 6.34
N MET A 124 -17.42 6.89 5.63
CA MET A 124 -18.83 7.24 5.86
C MET A 124 -19.76 6.04 5.62
N PHE A 125 -19.51 5.26 4.57
CA PHE A 125 -20.29 4.06 4.30
C PHE A 125 -20.18 3.02 5.43
N ILE A 126 -18.97 2.80 5.95
CA ILE A 126 -18.75 1.86 7.07
C ILE A 126 -19.46 2.37 8.34
N ARG A 127 -19.33 3.66 8.67
CA ARG A 127 -20.01 4.29 9.82
C ARG A 127 -21.52 4.15 9.77
N ASN A 128 -22.11 4.23 8.58
CA ASN A 128 -23.56 4.14 8.41
C ASN A 128 -24.07 2.69 8.37
N SER A 129 -23.24 1.74 7.92
CA SER A 129 -23.64 0.33 7.71
C SER A 129 -23.28 -0.57 8.88
N THR A 130 -22.34 -0.16 9.73
CA THR A 130 -21.87 -0.94 10.87
C THR A 130 -21.74 -0.06 12.10
N ASP A 131 -22.03 -0.62 13.28
CA ASP A 131 -21.54 -0.06 14.54
C ASP A 131 -20.00 -0.15 14.54
N LEU A 132 -19.35 0.89 14.02
CA LEU A 132 -17.96 1.14 14.35
C LEU A 132 -17.91 1.43 15.84
N ASP A 133 -17.10 0.65 16.54
CA ASP A 133 -16.81 0.92 17.94
C ASP A 133 -16.17 2.31 18.07
N ASP A 134 -16.33 2.96 19.23
CA ASP A 134 -15.79 4.30 19.52
C ASP A 134 -14.26 4.38 19.27
N SER A 135 -13.61 3.22 19.21
CA SER A 135 -12.19 3.02 18.89
C SER A 135 -11.82 3.06 17.39
N LYS A 136 -12.74 3.43 16.48
CA LYS A 136 -12.57 3.36 15.01
C LYS A 136 -12.22 1.95 14.50
N ARG A 137 -12.72 0.90 15.17
CA ARG A 137 -12.44 -0.49 14.82
C ARG A 137 -13.64 -1.19 14.21
N PHE A 138 -13.38 -1.95 13.15
CA PHE A 138 -14.30 -2.88 12.54
C PHE A 138 -13.76 -4.31 12.69
N GLY A 139 -14.19 -4.99 13.76
CA GLY A 139 -13.64 -6.29 14.14
C GLY A 139 -12.15 -6.19 14.51
N LEU A 140 -11.29 -6.87 13.74
CA LEU A 140 -9.83 -6.77 13.92
C LEU A 140 -9.22 -5.56 13.23
N TRP A 141 -9.89 -4.99 12.22
CA TRP A 141 -9.37 -3.88 11.46
C TRP A 141 -9.51 -2.58 12.24
N ARG A 142 -8.43 -1.82 12.35
CA ARG A 142 -8.48 -0.39 12.64
C ARG A 142 -8.65 0.37 11.31
N ILE A 143 -9.67 1.20 11.23
CA ILE A 143 -9.93 2.02 10.04
C ILE A 143 -8.98 3.22 10.06
N VAL A 144 -8.27 3.42 8.96
CA VAL A 144 -7.36 4.55 8.74
C VAL A 144 -7.83 5.29 7.50
N VAL A 145 -8.20 6.56 7.67
CA VAL A 145 -8.67 7.38 6.55
C VAL A 145 -7.46 7.93 5.81
N VAL A 146 -7.50 7.80 4.48
CA VAL A 146 -6.50 8.32 3.57
C VAL A 146 -7.11 9.49 2.82
N HIS A 147 -6.56 10.66 3.07
CA HIS A 147 -6.91 11.90 2.40
C HIS A 147 -6.10 12.09 1.13
N ASN A 148 -6.65 12.89 0.21
CA ASN A 148 -5.96 13.30 -1.02
C ASN A 148 -5.46 12.08 -1.83
N LEU A 149 -6.36 11.18 -2.22
CA LEU A 149 -5.97 9.95 -2.91
C LEU A 149 -5.10 10.21 -4.15
N PRO A 150 -4.09 9.36 -4.41
CA PRO A 150 -3.13 9.58 -5.49
C PRO A 150 -3.72 9.34 -6.89
N TYR A 151 -4.93 8.79 -6.96
CA TYR A 151 -5.64 8.51 -8.20
C TYR A 151 -7.08 8.99 -8.08
N THR A 152 -7.54 9.76 -9.08
CA THR A 152 -8.93 10.20 -9.21
C THR A 152 -9.84 9.14 -9.83
N ASP A 153 -9.27 8.18 -10.57
CA ASP A 153 -10.01 7.04 -11.15
C ASP A 153 -10.03 5.87 -10.15
N PRO A 154 -11.20 5.50 -9.59
CA PRO A 154 -11.30 4.43 -8.59
C PRO A 154 -10.78 3.08 -9.08
N ARG A 155 -10.79 2.84 -10.40
CA ARG A 155 -10.28 1.60 -11.01
C ARG A 155 -8.76 1.47 -10.90
N ARG A 156 -8.05 2.59 -10.72
CA ARG A 156 -6.59 2.62 -10.49
C ARG A 156 -6.22 2.49 -9.02
N THR A 157 -7.20 2.64 -8.14
CA THR A 157 -7.07 2.49 -6.69
C THR A 157 -7.44 1.07 -6.22
N GLY A 158 -8.02 0.25 -7.10
CA GLY A 158 -8.46 -1.11 -6.81
C GLY A 158 -7.32 -2.12 -6.58
N LYS A 159 -7.32 -2.72 -5.37
CA LYS A 159 -6.51 -3.88 -4.92
C LYS A 159 -5.00 -3.77 -5.08
N ALA A 160 -4.38 -2.87 -4.31
CA ALA A 160 -2.96 -2.98 -3.98
C ALA A 160 -2.78 -4.03 -2.85
N SER A 161 -2.25 -5.21 -3.20
CA SER A 161 -1.85 -6.23 -2.21
C SER A 161 -0.34 -6.13 -1.97
N GLY A 162 0.05 -5.40 -0.93
CA GLY A 162 1.44 -5.27 -0.49
C GLY A 162 1.63 -5.93 0.87
N SER A 163 2.43 -6.99 0.95
CA SER A 163 2.63 -7.78 2.19
C SER A 163 3.68 -7.20 3.14
N ARG A 164 4.18 -5.98 2.89
CA ARG A 164 5.11 -5.30 3.80
C ARG A 164 5.12 -3.80 3.55
N ILE A 165 4.24 -3.07 4.24
CA ILE A 165 4.38 -1.62 4.37
C ILE A 165 5.19 -1.41 5.65
N ARG A 166 6.45 -0.98 5.52
CA ARG A 166 7.16 -0.38 6.65
C ARG A 166 6.72 1.08 6.70
N PHE A 167 6.05 1.45 7.78
CA PHE A 167 5.81 2.84 8.14
C PHE A 167 7.02 3.37 8.92
#